data_AF-A0A2N2L9Z8-F1
#
_entry.id   AF-A0A2N2L9Z8-F1
#
_cell.length_a   1.000
_cell.length_b   1.000
_cell.length_c   1.000
_cell.angle_alpha   90.00
_cell.angle_beta   90.00
_cell.angle_gamma   90.00
#
_symmetry.space_group_name_H-M   'P 1'
#
loop_
_entity.id
_entity.type
_entity.pdbx_description
1 polymer ?
#
loop_
_entity_poly.entity_id
_entity_poly.type
_entity_poly.pdbx_seq_one_letter_code
_entity_poly.pdbx_strand_id
1 'polypeptide(L)'
;MCFALRFHSQIDNSTGFLKLPKIERGIRIKIMSAWLQYALWALMFYGMWGFFPKLATLYLTSKEIIFYEIFGIVFAAILTSLLLPGKITWSGKGVIFAVLTGLTGMIGTFFFLQALKHGKASVVILLTSLYPMISVALAMIVLRESMTIRQMLAGALAICSLVLFALA
;
A
#
# COMPACT_ATOMS: atom_id res chain seq x y z
N MET A 1 -20.77 30.65 -1.46
CA MET A 1 -21.51 31.38 -2.51
C MET A 1 -21.45 30.56 -3.79
N CYS A 2 -22.40 29.64 -3.95
CA CYS A 2 -23.52 29.76 -4.90
C CYS A 2 -23.08 29.92 -6.36
N PHE A 3 -22.90 28.80 -7.05
CA PHE A 3 -22.99 28.78 -8.50
C PHE A 3 -24.38 28.27 -8.88
N ALA A 4 -25.15 29.19 -9.48
CA ALA A 4 -26.59 29.10 -9.64
C ALA A 4 -27.03 28.03 -10.63
N LEU A 5 -28.17 27.41 -10.30
CA LEU A 5 -29.00 26.55 -11.12
C LEU A 5 -29.38 27.25 -12.43
N ARG A 6 -29.12 26.60 -13.57
CA ARG A 6 -29.78 26.91 -14.85
C ARG A 6 -30.49 25.65 -15.33
N PHE A 7 -31.68 25.42 -14.78
CA PHE A 7 -32.65 24.45 -15.29
C PHE A 7 -33.18 24.99 -16.63
N HIS A 8 -32.79 24.35 -17.73
CA HIS A 8 -33.44 24.54 -19.02
C HIS A 8 -34.48 23.43 -19.17
N SER A 9 -35.70 23.68 -18.69
CA SER A 9 -36.85 22.81 -18.99
C SER A 9 -37.27 23.04 -20.45
N GLN A 10 -36.91 22.11 -21.33
CA GLN A 10 -37.50 22.02 -22.66
C GLN A 10 -38.85 21.31 -22.52
N ILE A 11 -39.94 22.08 -22.58
CA ILE A 11 -41.31 21.58 -22.67
C ILE A 11 -41.63 21.45 -24.17
N ASP A 12 -41.68 20.22 -24.68
CA ASP A 12 -42.23 19.92 -26.00
C ASP A 12 -43.75 19.76 -25.87
N ASN A 13 -44.49 20.66 -26.53
CA ASN A 13 -45.93 20.83 -26.40
C ASN A 13 -46.76 19.97 -27.37
N SER A 14 -46.19 18.90 -27.94
CA SER A 14 -46.86 18.11 -28.99
C SER A 14 -47.27 16.69 -28.61
N THR A 15 -46.88 16.16 -27.45
CA THR A 15 -47.30 14.83 -27.00
C THR A 15 -47.50 14.81 -25.48
N GLY A 16 -48.76 14.75 -25.02
CA GLY A 16 -49.17 14.78 -23.61
C GLY A 16 -48.80 13.53 -22.79
N PHE A 17 -47.58 13.03 -22.93
CA PHE A 17 -47.02 11.99 -22.08
C PHE A 17 -45.89 12.57 -21.23
N LEU A 18 -46.12 12.59 -19.91
CA LEU A 18 -45.04 12.68 -18.93
C LEU A 18 -44.05 11.53 -19.21
N LYS A 19 -42.86 11.84 -19.72
CA LYS A 19 -41.72 10.92 -19.64
C LYS A 19 -41.42 10.72 -18.15
N LEU A 20 -41.95 9.63 -17.60
CA LEU A 20 -41.51 9.13 -16.30
C LEU A 20 -39.99 8.94 -16.38
N PRO A 21 -39.21 9.45 -15.42
CA PRO A 21 -37.78 9.22 -15.39
C PRO A 21 -37.56 7.71 -15.33
N LYS A 22 -36.83 7.18 -16.33
CA LYS A 22 -36.31 5.82 -16.29
C LYS A 22 -35.64 5.65 -14.94
N ILE A 23 -36.23 4.80 -14.09
CA ILE A 23 -35.58 4.31 -12.89
C ILE A 23 -34.45 3.43 -13.40
N GLU A 24 -33.31 4.05 -13.72
CA GLU A 24 -32.04 3.37 -13.77
C GLU A 24 -31.80 2.87 -12.35
N ARG A 25 -32.30 1.66 -12.07
CA ARG A 25 -31.75 0.77 -11.06
C ARG A 25 -30.34 0.41 -11.54
N GLY A 26 -29.47 1.42 -11.54
CA GLY A 26 -28.05 1.26 -11.66
C GLY A 26 -27.66 0.38 -10.49
N ILE A 27 -27.34 -0.86 -10.82
CA ILE A 27 -26.54 -1.76 -10.01
C ILE A 27 -25.32 -0.94 -9.57
N ARG A 28 -25.42 -0.29 -8.40
CA ARG A 28 -24.27 0.26 -7.68
C ARG A 28 -23.53 -0.94 -7.12
N ILE A 29 -22.91 -1.73 -8.00
CA ILE A 29 -21.61 -2.29 -7.64
C ILE A 29 -20.75 -1.05 -7.47
N LYS A 30 -20.57 -0.66 -6.21
CA LYS A 30 -19.70 0.43 -5.78
C LYS A 30 -18.32 0.07 -6.33
N ILE A 31 -17.99 0.58 -7.52
CA ILE A 31 -16.68 0.46 -8.14
C ILE A 31 -15.72 0.94 -7.06
N MET A 32 -14.97 0.02 -6.48
CA MET A 32 -13.95 0.37 -5.50
C MET A 32 -13.04 1.36 -6.22
N SER A 33 -12.83 2.52 -5.62
CA SER A 33 -11.92 3.52 -6.15
C SER A 33 -10.58 2.84 -6.47
N ALA A 34 -10.01 3.07 -7.66
CA ALA A 34 -8.87 2.32 -8.17
C ALA A 34 -7.71 2.20 -7.16
N TRP A 35 -7.46 3.25 -6.36
CA TRP A 35 -6.45 3.23 -5.29
C TRP A 35 -6.66 2.11 -4.25
N LEU A 36 -7.93 1.81 -3.91
CA LEU A 36 -8.27 0.80 -2.92
C LEU A 36 -8.04 -0.61 -3.48
N GLN A 37 -8.32 -0.81 -4.76
CA GLN A 37 -8.03 -2.07 -5.44
C GLN A 37 -6.52 -2.34 -5.50
N TYR A 38 -5.71 -1.32 -5.84
CA TYR A 38 -4.25 -1.45 -5.79
C TYR A 38 -3.74 -1.73 -4.36
N ALA A 39 -4.31 -1.07 -3.35
CA ALA A 39 -3.94 -1.31 -1.95
C ALA A 39 -4.26 -2.73 -1.49
N LEU A 40 -5.39 -3.32 -1.92
CA LEU A 40 -5.73 -4.71 -1.59
C LEU A 40 -4.78 -5.70 -2.26
N TRP A 41 -4.42 -5.48 -3.53
CA TRP A 41 -3.42 -6.31 -4.19
C TRP A 41 -2.05 -6.19 -3.51
N ALA A 42 -1.63 -4.96 -3.17
CA ALA A 42 -0.39 -4.74 -2.43
C ALA A 42 -0.40 -5.46 -1.08
N LEU A 43 -1.49 -5.41 -0.32
CA LEU A 43 -1.63 -6.14 0.94
C LEU A 43 -1.43 -7.65 0.76
N MET A 44 -2.02 -8.23 -0.29
CA MET A 44 -1.86 -9.66 -0.59
C MET A 44 -0.40 -10.01 -0.87
N PHE A 45 0.27 -9.26 -1.75
CA PHE A 45 1.66 -9.51 -2.10
C PHE A 45 2.62 -9.22 -0.93
N TYR A 46 2.35 -8.22 -0.10
CA TYR A 46 3.12 -7.95 1.12
C TYR A 46 2.97 -9.07 2.15
N GLY A 47 1.77 -9.67 2.27
CA GLY A 47 1.57 -10.86 3.10
C GLY A 47 2.39 -12.05 2.61
N MET A 48 2.40 -12.30 1.29
CA MET A 48 3.24 -13.34 0.68
C MET A 48 4.73 -13.06 0.88
N TRP A 49 5.15 -11.80 0.73
CA TRP A 49 6.53 -11.35 0.96
C TRP A 49 6.97 -11.57 2.41
N GLY A 50 6.09 -11.38 3.40
CA GLY A 50 6.42 -11.70 4.80
C GLY A 50 6.52 -13.20 5.09
N PHE A 51 5.83 -14.04 4.31
CA PHE A 51 5.74 -15.49 4.54
C PHE A 51 6.89 -16.28 3.88
N PHE A 52 7.20 -16.02 2.61
CA PHE A 52 8.21 -16.81 1.88
C PHE A 52 9.62 -16.79 2.50
N PRO A 53 10.15 -15.66 3.01
CA PRO A 53 11.44 -15.64 3.68
C PRO A 53 11.49 -16.59 4.88
N LYS A 54 10.38 -16.77 5.60
CA LYS A 54 10.33 -17.75 6.70
C LYS A 54 10.53 -19.17 6.19
N LEU A 55 9.91 -19.54 5.07
CA LEU A 55 10.14 -20.84 4.45
C LEU A 55 11.57 -20.96 3.91
N ALA A 56 12.10 -19.91 3.30
CA ALA A 56 13.45 -19.91 2.75
C ALA A 56 14.52 -20.10 3.83
N THR A 57 14.32 -19.57 5.04
CA THR A 57 15.26 -19.77 6.17
C THR A 57 15.39 -21.22 6.64
N LEU A 58 14.51 -22.13 6.20
CA LEU A 58 14.64 -23.58 6.47
C LEU A 58 15.70 -24.26 5.59
N TYR A 59 16.02 -23.67 4.44
CA TYR A 59 16.88 -24.28 3.43
C TYR A 59 18.15 -23.48 3.16
N LEU A 60 18.10 -22.16 3.38
CA LEU A 60 19.13 -21.23 2.95
C LEU A 60 19.61 -20.33 4.10
N THR A 61 20.87 -19.92 4.03
CA THR A 61 21.42 -18.87 4.88
C THR A 61 20.83 -17.50 4.52
N SER A 62 20.90 -16.51 5.43
CA SER A 62 20.32 -15.18 5.16
C SER A 62 20.96 -14.50 3.94
N LYS A 63 22.25 -14.77 3.69
CA LYS A 63 22.99 -14.23 2.56
C LYS A 63 22.48 -14.80 1.24
N GLU A 64 22.25 -16.11 1.18
CA GLU A 64 21.72 -16.78 -0.01
C GLU A 64 20.29 -16.33 -0.30
N ILE A 65 19.45 -16.19 0.73
CA ILE A 65 18.07 -15.70 0.56
C ILE A 65 18.07 -14.32 -0.07
N ILE A 66 18.84 -13.38 0.48
CA ILE A 66 18.97 -12.02 -0.08
C ILE A 66 19.49 -12.06 -1.51
N PHE A 67 20.51 -12.89 -1.78
CA PHE A 67 21.08 -13.04 -3.10
C PHE A 67 20.02 -13.51 -4.12
N TYR A 68 19.21 -14.50 -3.78
CA TYR A 68 18.14 -14.98 -4.64
C TYR A 68 16.95 -14.00 -4.75
N GLU A 69 16.66 -13.25 -3.70
CA GLU A 69 15.59 -12.24 -3.69
C GLU A 69 15.87 -11.10 -4.68
N ILE A 70 17.14 -10.73 -4.88
CA ILE A 70 17.55 -9.75 -5.89
C ILE A 70 17.11 -10.19 -7.30
N PHE A 71 17.23 -11.47 -7.65
CA PHE A 71 16.75 -11.96 -8.95
C PHE A 71 15.23 -11.83 -9.08
N GLY A 72 14.48 -12.09 -8.02
CA GLY A 72 13.04 -11.88 -7.99
C GLY A 72 12.66 -10.40 -8.20
N ILE A 73 13.37 -9.48 -7.53
CA ILE A 73 13.17 -8.04 -7.67
C ILE A 73 13.51 -7.56 -9.08
N VAL A 74 14.64 -7.99 -9.65
CA VAL A 74 15.04 -7.65 -11.02
C VAL A 74 14.02 -8.18 -12.03
N PHE A 75 13.56 -9.42 -11.86
CA PHE A 75 12.52 -10.00 -12.71
C PHE A 75 11.21 -9.21 -12.62
N ALA A 76 10.76 -8.85 -11.42
CA ALA A 76 9.58 -8.01 -11.23
C ALA A 76 9.75 -6.62 -11.86
N ALA A 77 10.93 -6.00 -11.76
CA ALA A 77 11.23 -4.72 -12.39
C ALA A 77 11.15 -4.80 -13.92
N ILE A 78 11.72 -5.84 -14.52
CA ILE A 78 11.61 -6.08 -15.98
C ILE A 78 10.15 -6.28 -16.37
N LEU A 79 9.42 -7.13 -15.65
CA LEU A 79 8.02 -7.42 -15.94
C LEU A 79 7.16 -6.17 -15.89
N THR A 80 7.30 -5.35 -14.84
CA THR A 80 6.57 -4.07 -14.73
C THR A 80 6.94 -3.09 -15.84
N SER A 81 8.20 -3.03 -16.26
CA SER A 81 8.63 -2.20 -17.39
C SER A 81 8.07 -2.65 -18.74
N LEU A 82 7.77 -3.95 -18.91
CA LEU A 82 7.17 -4.49 -20.13
C LEU A 82 5.65 -4.32 -20.14
N LEU A 83 5.00 -4.44 -18.98
CA LEU A 83 3.55 -4.39 -18.86
C LEU A 83 2.98 -2.97 -18.76
N LEU A 84 3.74 -2.01 -18.22
CA LEU A 84 3.28 -0.64 -18.02
C LEU A 84 3.68 0.26 -19.21
N PRO A 85 2.73 1.01 -19.78
CA PRO A 85 3.04 1.96 -20.84
C PRO A 85 3.78 3.18 -20.27
N GLY A 86 4.91 3.55 -20.87
CA GLY A 86 5.67 4.74 -20.50
C GLY A 86 7.17 4.55 -20.72
N LYS A 87 7.90 5.66 -20.92
CA LYS A 87 9.36 5.64 -20.92
C LYS A 87 9.88 5.96 -19.53
N ILE A 88 10.98 5.34 -19.13
CA ILE A 88 11.69 5.69 -17.89
C ILE A 88 12.21 7.11 -18.05
N THR A 89 11.64 8.04 -17.28
CA THR A 89 12.09 9.44 -17.26
C THR A 89 13.14 9.62 -16.17
N TRP A 90 14.17 10.42 -16.46
CA TRP A 90 15.21 10.71 -15.49
C TRP A 90 14.83 11.92 -14.64
N SER A 91 14.76 11.74 -13.33
CA SER A 91 14.57 12.81 -12.35
C SER A 91 15.63 12.67 -11.27
N GLY A 92 16.57 13.62 -11.16
CA GLY A 92 17.69 13.50 -10.22
C GLY A 92 17.22 13.23 -8.78
N LYS A 93 16.23 13.98 -8.30
CA LYS A 93 15.64 13.76 -6.97
C LYS A 93 14.84 12.46 -6.88
N GLY A 94 14.05 12.15 -7.91
CA GLY A 94 13.23 10.93 -7.95
C GLY A 94 14.08 9.65 -7.90
N VAL A 95 15.18 9.63 -8.65
CA VAL A 95 16.13 8.52 -8.67
C VAL A 95 16.77 8.33 -7.29
N ILE A 96 17.18 9.42 -6.62
CA ILE A 96 17.77 9.33 -5.27
C ILE A 96 16.78 8.70 -4.29
N PHE A 97 15.52 9.16 -4.24
CA PHE A 97 14.53 8.58 -3.33
C PHE A 97 14.18 7.13 -3.68
N ALA A 98 14.12 6.77 -4.96
CA ALA A 98 13.89 5.39 -5.40
C ALA A 98 15.06 4.47 -5.00
N VAL A 99 16.30 4.93 -5.18
CA VAL A 99 17.51 4.18 -4.78
C VAL A 99 17.55 4.02 -3.26
N LEU A 100 17.29 5.09 -2.50
CA LEU A 100 17.20 5.02 -1.03
C LEU A 100 16.14 4.03 -0.59
N THR A 101 14.97 4.00 -1.24
CA THR A 101 13.90 3.04 -0.95
C THR A 101 14.40 1.60 -1.11
N GLY A 102 15.09 1.29 -2.22
CA GLY A 102 15.66 -0.04 -2.45
C GLY A 102 16.75 -0.41 -1.44
N LEU A 103 17.66 0.53 -1.11
CA LEU A 103 18.72 0.32 -0.14
C LEU A 103 18.17 0.05 1.26
N THR A 104 17.27 0.91 1.75
CA THR A 104 16.65 0.73 3.08
C THR A 104 15.79 -0.51 3.12
N GLY A 105 15.10 -0.85 2.01
CA GLY A 105 14.33 -2.08 1.89
C GLY A 105 15.22 -3.30 2.07
N MET A 106 16.33 -3.38 1.34
CA MET A 106 17.24 -4.54 1.41
C MET A 106 17.94 -4.67 2.76
N ILE A 107 18.37 -3.56 3.36
CA ILE A 107 18.91 -3.54 4.73
C ILE A 107 17.86 -4.00 5.72
N GLY A 108 16.61 -3.52 5.57
CA GLY A 108 15.46 -3.95 6.37
C GLY A 108 15.22 -5.46 6.24
N THR A 109 15.24 -6.00 5.02
CA THR A 109 15.08 -7.43 4.76
C THR A 109 16.17 -8.25 5.44
N PHE A 110 17.42 -7.78 5.46
CA PHE A 110 18.48 -8.45 6.21
C PHE A 110 18.14 -8.56 7.70
N PHE A 111 17.74 -7.47 8.35
CA PHE A 111 17.36 -7.50 9.76
C PHE A 111 16.10 -8.34 10.00
N PHE A 112 15.12 -8.28 9.09
CA PHE A 112 13.93 -9.12 9.13
C PHE A 112 14.28 -10.61 9.09
N LEU A 113 15.16 -11.03 8.18
CA LEU A 113 15.64 -12.41 8.10
C LEU A 113 16.38 -12.85 9.37
N GLN A 114 17.20 -11.97 9.96
CA GLN A 114 17.83 -12.28 11.25
C GLN A 114 16.79 -12.42 12.35
N ALA A 115 15.78 -11.56 12.41
CA ALA A 115 14.70 -11.68 13.39
C ALA A 115 13.90 -12.98 13.22
N LEU A 116 13.59 -13.38 11.98
CA LEU A 116 12.87 -14.63 11.68
C LEU A 116 13.62 -15.90 12.11
N LYS A 117 14.95 -15.83 12.21
CA LYS A 117 15.81 -16.92 12.70
C LYS A 117 15.79 -17.05 14.21
N HIS A 118 15.64 -15.94 14.94
CA HIS A 118 15.74 -15.90 16.40
C HIS A 118 14.38 -15.82 17.10
N GLY A 119 13.31 -15.49 16.38
CA GLY A 119 11.98 -15.26 16.94
C GLY A 119 10.85 -16.02 16.25
N LYS A 120 9.68 -16.03 16.91
CA LYS A 120 8.43 -16.52 16.31
C LYS A 120 8.05 -15.64 15.11
N ALA A 121 7.81 -16.25 13.95
CA ALA A 121 7.49 -15.52 12.72
C ALA A 121 6.26 -14.61 12.88
N SER A 122 5.24 -15.06 13.61
CA SER A 122 4.04 -14.27 13.90
C SER A 122 4.36 -12.94 14.60
N VAL A 123 5.20 -12.98 15.63
CA VAL A 123 5.60 -11.79 16.40
C VAL A 123 6.48 -10.88 15.55
N VAL A 124 7.46 -11.44 14.83
CA VAL A 124 8.37 -10.66 13.97
C VAL A 124 7.60 -9.94 12.87
N ILE A 125 6.74 -10.66 12.13
CA ILE A 125 5.94 -10.10 11.04
C ILE A 125 5.03 -8.99 11.55
N LEU A 126 4.30 -9.23 12.65
CA LEU A 126 3.43 -8.20 13.23
C LEU A 126 4.20 -6.98 13.72
N LEU A 127 5.35 -7.17 14.38
CA LEU A 127 6.19 -6.07 14.83
C LEU A 127 6.70 -5.23 13.65
N THR A 128 7.21 -5.88 12.61
CA THR A 128 7.66 -5.17 11.40
C THR A 128 6.52 -4.50 10.64
N SER A 129 5.28 -4.99 10.75
CA SER A 129 4.10 -4.39 10.12
C SER A 129 3.71 -3.04 10.74
N LEU A 130 4.32 -2.64 11.87
CA LEU A 130 4.17 -1.30 12.44
C LEU A 130 5.07 -0.24 11.79
N TYR A 131 5.84 -0.59 10.75
CA TYR A 131 6.63 0.38 9.98
C TYR A 131 5.86 1.62 9.52
N PRO A 132 4.53 1.60 9.23
CA PRO A 132 3.81 2.81 8.86
C PRO A 132 3.87 3.90 9.93
N MET A 133 4.04 3.54 11.21
CA MET A 133 4.21 4.53 12.28
C MET A 133 5.54 5.28 12.14
N ILE A 134 6.60 4.58 11.72
CA ILE A 134 7.89 5.21 11.42
C ILE A 134 7.73 6.12 10.19
N SER A 135 7.07 5.64 9.12
CA SER A 135 6.82 6.46 7.92
C SER A 135 6.04 7.73 8.23
N VAL A 136 5.01 7.63 9.07
CA VAL A 136 4.21 8.78 9.51
C VAL A 136 5.03 9.75 10.36
N ALA A 137 5.86 9.24 11.29
CA ALA A 137 6.77 10.09 12.06
C ALA A 137 7.76 10.85 11.16
N LEU A 138 8.32 10.16 10.15
CA LEU A 138 9.17 10.79 9.14
C LEU A 138 8.40 11.83 8.32
N ALA A 139 7.14 11.57 7.94
CA ALA A 139 6.31 12.53 7.23
C ALA A 139 6.05 13.80 8.06
N MET A 140 5.79 13.66 9.37
CA MET A 140 5.67 14.81 10.27
C MET A 140 6.96 15.64 10.35
N ILE A 141 8.13 14.99 10.40
CA ILE A 141 9.41 15.69 10.56
C ILE A 141 9.86 16.32 9.24
N VAL A 142 9.82 15.56 8.14
CA VAL A 142 10.41 15.94 6.86
C VAL A 142 9.43 16.74 6.01
N LEU A 143 8.16 16.30 5.92
CA LEU A 143 7.14 16.96 5.12
C LEU A 143 6.35 18.01 5.92
N ARG A 144 6.54 18.07 7.25
CA ARG A 144 5.81 18.96 8.16
C ARG A 144 4.29 18.77 8.10
N GLU A 145 3.86 17.55 7.82
CA GLU A 145 2.45 17.19 7.85
C GLU A 145 1.92 17.20 9.29
N SER A 146 0.68 17.67 9.47
CA SER A 146 0.02 17.64 10.77
C SER A 146 -0.74 16.33 10.94
N MET A 147 -0.42 15.59 12.00
CA MET A 147 -1.20 14.43 12.40
C MET A 147 -2.40 14.83 13.24
N THR A 148 -3.51 14.13 13.02
CA THR A 148 -4.65 14.21 13.92
C THR A 148 -4.38 13.38 15.18
N ILE A 149 -4.92 13.84 16.33
CA ILE A 149 -4.86 13.11 17.60
C ILE A 149 -5.42 11.67 17.44
N ARG A 150 -6.42 11.48 16.57
CA ARG A 150 -7.01 10.17 16.30
C ARG A 150 -6.02 9.19 15.68
N GLN A 151 -5.17 9.64 14.76
CA GLN A 151 -4.15 8.77 14.15
C GLN A 151 -3.05 8.41 15.16
N MET A 152 -2.71 9.33 16.07
CA MET A 152 -1.78 9.04 17.16
C MET A 152 -2.34 7.99 18.12
N LEU A 153 -3.62 8.12 18.51
CA LEU A 153 -4.31 7.13 19.34
C LEU A 153 -4.42 5.77 18.66
N ALA A 154 -4.69 5.75 17.34
CA ALA A 154 -4.71 4.51 16.57
C ALA A 154 -3.32 3.83 16.56
N GLY A 155 -2.25 4.62 16.40
CA GLY A 155 -0.87 4.13 16.48
C GLY A 155 -0.54 3.55 17.86
N ALA A 156 -0.88 4.27 18.93
CA ALA A 156 -0.70 3.79 20.29
C ALA A 156 -1.45 2.48 20.55
N LEU A 157 -2.71 2.39 20.10
CA LEU A 157 -3.51 1.19 20.26
C LEU A 157 -2.95 -0.01 19.46
N ALA A 158 -2.41 0.24 18.25
CA ALA A 158 -1.75 -0.80 17.46
C ALA A 158 -0.51 -1.36 18.17
N ILE A 159 0.29 -0.48 18.81
CA ILE A 159 1.44 -0.90 19.61
C ILE A 159 0.99 -1.71 20.83
N CYS A 160 -0.03 -1.26 21.56
CA CYS A 160 -0.57 -2.02 22.70
C CYS A 160 -1.07 -3.42 22.28
N SER A 161 -1.79 -3.51 21.16
CA SER A 161 -2.26 -4.78 20.59
C SER A 161 -1.10 -5.73 20.28
N LEU A 162 -0.02 -5.20 19.69
CA LEU A 162 1.17 -5.99 19.42
C LEU A 162 1.84 -6.50 20.69
N VAL A 163 2.00 -5.65 21.71
CA VAL A 163 2.60 -6.06 23.00
C VAL A 163 1.77 -7.18 23.62
N LEU A 164 0.45 -7.04 23.63
CA LEU A 164 -0.45 -8.07 24.13
C LEU A 164 -0.31 -9.38 23.33
N PHE A 165 -0.25 -9.30 22.00
CA PHE A 165 -0.06 -10.47 21.13
C PHE A 165 1.30 -11.15 21.36
N ALA A 166 2.36 -10.36 21.60
CA ALA A 166 3.70 -10.89 21.83
C ALA A 166 3.85 -11.58 23.19
N LEU A 167 3.03 -11.21 24.18
CA LEU A 167 3.01 -11.81 25.53
C LEU A 167 2.11 -13.06 25.64
N ALA A 168 1.26 -13.31 24.66
CA ALA A 168 0.40 -14.49 24.58
C ALA A 168 1.16 -15.74 24.10
#